data_AF-A0A945LB21-F1
#
_entry.id   AF-A0A945LB21-F1
#
_cell.length_a   1.000
_cell.length_b   1.000
_cell.length_c   1.000
_cell.angle_alpha   90.00
_cell.angle_beta   90.00
_cell.angle_gamma   90.00
#
_symmetry.space_group_name_H-M   'P 1'
#
loop_
_entity.id
_entity.type
_entity.pdbx_description
1 polymer ?
#
loop_
_entity_poly.entity_id
_entity_poly.type
_entity_poly.pdbx_seq_one_letter_code
_entity_poly.pdbx_strand_id
1 'polypeptide(L)'
;VSGKHSASSIHLSDFPKSDASVIDKDLERKMQMAQNVTSLALSLRKKERLRVRQPLQKIMIPILNAKMQKDIDGVSTIILSEINVKEIEFLGKDSDVLTKQIKPNFKTLGPKFGKDMKLISEVVNQFSADDIKKIEKDGNYLINESITIDISDVEITSKDIPGCIVATNNGLTVALDITLSDELREEGLAREFINRIQNLRKDRGFEVTDKVKIQVEKNDSLTAAIKNNFAYICDETLAVQLDFEEHSIMNGSEIELIDNISTKVLIIKN
;
A
#
# COMPACT_ATOMS: atom_id res chain seq x y z
N VAL A 1 18.12 -12.11 -32.81
CA VAL A 1 17.90 -12.93 -31.58
C VAL A 1 19.13 -12.78 -30.70
N SER A 2 18.98 -12.58 -29.39
CA SER A 2 19.91 -11.93 -28.45
C SER A 2 21.37 -12.44 -28.34
N GLY A 3 21.80 -13.45 -29.10
CA GLY A 3 23.17 -13.97 -29.12
C GLY A 3 23.65 -14.62 -27.81
N LYS A 4 22.78 -14.70 -26.79
CA LYS A 4 23.13 -15.18 -25.45
C LYS A 4 23.27 -16.70 -25.33
N HIS A 5 22.77 -17.46 -26.30
CA HIS A 5 22.82 -18.93 -26.29
C HIS A 5 23.20 -19.45 -27.67
N SER A 6 24.11 -20.42 -27.69
CA SER A 6 24.64 -21.08 -28.91
C SER A 6 23.81 -22.29 -29.35
N ALA A 7 22.90 -22.78 -28.49
CA ALA A 7 22.04 -23.90 -28.81
C ALA A 7 20.91 -23.50 -29.78
N SER A 8 20.60 -24.38 -30.73
CA SER A 8 19.58 -24.19 -31.77
C SER A 8 18.15 -24.35 -31.26
N SER A 9 17.95 -24.97 -30.09
CA SER A 9 16.64 -25.22 -29.48
C SER A 9 16.76 -25.23 -27.96
N ILE A 10 15.71 -24.79 -27.26
CA ILE A 10 15.65 -24.82 -25.79
C ILE A 10 15.81 -26.25 -25.24
N HIS A 11 15.37 -27.26 -26.01
CA HIS A 11 15.48 -28.67 -25.65
C HIS A 11 16.92 -29.22 -25.73
N LEU A 12 17.82 -28.47 -26.37
CA LEU A 12 19.23 -28.80 -26.54
C LEU A 12 20.14 -27.88 -25.71
N SER A 13 19.55 -26.99 -24.90
CA SER A 13 20.28 -26.09 -24.02
C SER A 13 20.58 -26.76 -22.69
N ASP A 14 21.77 -26.50 -22.15
CA ASP A 14 22.07 -26.83 -20.76
C ASP A 14 21.20 -26.00 -19.80
N PHE A 15 20.87 -26.59 -18.65
CA PHE A 15 20.22 -25.87 -17.58
C PHE A 15 21.18 -24.78 -17.04
N PRO A 16 20.71 -23.54 -16.80
CA PRO A 16 21.55 -22.48 -16.29
C PRO A 16 22.14 -22.88 -14.93
N LYS A 17 23.45 -22.67 -14.76
CA LYS A 17 24.15 -22.88 -13.49
C LYS A 17 24.14 -21.56 -12.71
N SER A 18 23.99 -21.65 -11.38
CA SER A 18 24.05 -20.47 -10.52
C SER A 18 25.45 -19.87 -10.54
N ASP A 19 25.52 -18.55 -10.70
CA ASP A 19 26.74 -17.78 -10.51
C ASP A 19 26.67 -17.11 -9.14
N ALA A 20 27.55 -17.53 -8.22
CA ALA A 20 27.57 -16.99 -6.86
C ALA A 20 28.04 -15.53 -6.82
N SER A 21 28.74 -15.03 -7.85
CA SER A 21 29.29 -13.68 -7.88
C SER A 21 28.23 -12.59 -8.05
N VAL A 22 27.07 -12.94 -8.61
CA VAL A 22 25.94 -12.02 -8.81
C VAL A 22 24.89 -12.10 -7.70
N ILE A 23 25.09 -12.98 -6.70
CA ILE A 23 24.17 -13.12 -5.57
C ILE A 23 24.45 -12.01 -4.54
N ASP A 24 23.56 -11.03 -4.48
CA ASP A 24 23.63 -9.94 -3.51
C ASP A 24 22.60 -10.15 -2.38
N LYS A 25 23.08 -10.64 -1.23
CA LYS A 25 22.25 -10.88 -0.04
C LYS A 25 21.73 -9.60 0.60
N ASP A 26 22.43 -8.49 0.48
CA ASP A 26 21.93 -7.21 1.01
C ASP A 26 20.79 -6.67 0.15
N LEU A 27 20.89 -6.82 -1.18
CA LEU A 27 19.79 -6.48 -2.09
C LEU A 27 18.56 -7.35 -1.86
N GLU A 28 18.73 -8.68 -1.76
CA GLU A 28 17.63 -9.61 -1.45
C GLU A 28 16.89 -9.18 -0.18
N ARG A 29 17.64 -8.84 0.87
CA ARG A 29 17.09 -8.39 2.15
C ARG A 29 16.33 -7.07 2.04
N LYS A 30 16.85 -6.08 1.31
CA LYS A 30 16.14 -4.81 1.04
C LYS A 30 14.84 -5.03 0.28
N MET A 31 14.88 -5.89 -0.75
CA MET A 31 13.67 -6.24 -1.52
C MET A 31 12.64 -6.98 -0.67
N GLN A 32 13.07 -7.88 0.20
CA GLN A 32 12.16 -8.55 1.14
C GLN A 32 11.49 -7.55 2.08
N MET A 33 12.23 -6.55 2.57
CA MET A 33 11.65 -5.47 3.37
C MET A 33 10.64 -4.64 2.57
N ALA A 34 10.96 -4.28 1.32
CA ALA A 34 10.02 -3.58 0.44
C ALA A 34 8.71 -4.36 0.24
N GLN A 35 8.80 -5.66 -0.03
CA GLN A 35 7.63 -6.54 -0.20
C GLN A 35 6.80 -6.63 1.08
N ASN A 36 7.43 -6.74 2.24
CA ASN A 36 6.74 -6.82 3.52
C ASN A 36 6.01 -5.52 3.85
N VAL A 37 6.68 -4.36 3.70
CA VAL A 37 6.08 -3.03 3.91
C VAL A 37 4.89 -2.83 2.97
N THR A 38 5.08 -3.13 1.68
CA THR A 38 4.05 -3.00 0.65
C THR A 38 2.85 -3.87 0.96
N SER A 39 3.06 -5.14 1.32
CA SER A 39 1.98 -6.07 1.65
C SER A 39 1.16 -5.61 2.84
N LEU A 40 1.82 -5.07 3.88
CA LEU A 40 1.14 -4.49 5.04
C LEU A 40 0.33 -3.25 4.65
N ALA A 41 0.90 -2.31 3.92
CA ALA A 41 0.21 -1.11 3.47
C ALA A 41 -1.00 -1.44 2.56
N LEU A 42 -0.87 -2.41 1.64
CA LEU A 42 -1.98 -2.88 0.80
C LEU A 42 -3.06 -3.59 1.62
N SER A 43 -2.68 -4.36 2.64
CA SER A 43 -3.64 -4.98 3.55
C SER A 43 -4.44 -3.96 4.35
N LEU A 44 -3.79 -2.88 4.80
CA LEU A 44 -4.40 -1.74 5.47
C LEU A 44 -5.40 -1.02 4.55
N ARG A 45 -4.99 -0.73 3.31
CA ARG A 45 -5.89 -0.17 2.29
C ARG A 45 -7.11 -1.05 2.04
N LYS A 46 -6.92 -2.37 1.91
CA LYS A 46 -8.02 -3.32 1.71
C LYS A 46 -9.00 -3.32 2.88
N LYS A 47 -8.49 -3.27 4.12
CA LYS A 47 -9.30 -3.23 5.34
C LYS A 47 -10.21 -2.00 5.37
N GLU A 48 -9.67 -0.83 5.04
CA GLU A 48 -10.43 0.44 4.97
C GLU A 48 -11.09 0.71 3.61
N ARG A 49 -11.07 -0.27 2.69
CA ARG A 49 -11.64 -0.16 1.33
C ARG A 49 -11.08 1.01 0.51
N LEU A 50 -9.85 1.41 0.79
CA LEU A 50 -9.12 2.44 0.04
C LEU A 50 -8.53 1.83 -1.23
N ARG A 51 -8.81 2.44 -2.38
CA ARG A 51 -8.29 1.99 -3.68
C ARG A 51 -6.83 2.40 -3.85
N VAL A 52 -6.06 1.59 -4.57
CA VAL A 52 -4.63 1.91 -4.75
C VAL A 52 -4.39 3.19 -5.55
N ARG A 53 -5.30 3.51 -6.48
CA ARG A 53 -5.27 4.73 -7.30
C ARG A 53 -5.55 6.01 -6.52
N GLN A 54 -6.13 5.92 -5.32
CA GLN A 54 -6.24 7.08 -4.42
C GLN A 54 -4.87 7.29 -3.77
N PRO A 55 -4.14 8.37 -4.11
CA PRO A 55 -2.90 8.67 -3.42
C PRO A 55 -3.18 8.99 -1.95
N LEU A 56 -2.22 8.65 -1.10
CA LEU A 56 -2.22 9.03 0.31
C LEU A 56 -0.96 9.83 0.61
N GLN A 57 -1.01 10.66 1.64
CA GLN A 57 0.09 11.56 1.98
C GLN A 57 1.33 10.76 2.38
N LYS A 58 1.22 9.95 3.42
CA LYS A 58 2.39 9.34 4.03
C LYS A 58 2.16 7.97 4.63
N ILE A 59 3.25 7.21 4.68
CA ILE A 59 3.38 5.94 5.39
C ILE A 59 4.40 6.13 6.51
N MET A 60 4.04 5.75 7.73
CA MET A 60 4.91 5.86 8.90
C MET A 60 5.50 4.49 9.24
N ILE A 61 6.81 4.45 9.43
CA ILE A 61 7.53 3.22 9.77
C ILE A 61 8.44 3.47 10.98
N PRO A 62 8.19 2.80 12.13
CA PRO A 62 9.10 2.84 13.26
C PRO A 62 10.42 2.16 12.93
N ILE A 63 11.52 2.87 13.18
CA ILE A 63 12.87 2.37 12.96
C ILE A 63 13.40 1.70 14.23
N LEU A 64 13.87 0.46 14.08
CA LEU A 64 14.54 -0.27 15.16
C LEU A 64 16.06 0.00 15.23
N ASN A 65 16.70 0.32 14.09
CA ASN A 65 18.11 0.66 14.00
C ASN A 65 18.43 1.42 12.69
N ALA A 66 19.56 2.11 12.65
CA ALA A 66 19.98 2.89 11.48
C ALA A 66 20.17 2.05 10.20
N LYS A 67 20.43 0.74 10.33
CA LYS A 67 20.54 -0.18 9.19
C LYS A 67 19.19 -0.33 8.50
N MET A 68 18.14 -0.62 9.25
CA MET A 68 16.75 -0.73 8.77
C MET A 68 16.31 0.51 8.00
N GLN A 69 16.62 1.71 8.52
CA GLN A 69 16.31 2.95 7.82
C GLN A 69 17.00 3.01 6.45
N LYS A 70 18.33 2.81 6.41
CA LYS A 70 19.10 2.81 5.15
C LYS A 70 18.60 1.78 4.14
N ASP A 71 18.14 0.64 4.63
CA ASP A 71 17.63 -0.42 3.76
C ASP A 71 16.29 -0.04 3.13
N ILE A 72 15.38 0.53 3.91
CA ILE A 72 14.09 1.04 3.42
C ILE A 72 14.31 2.24 2.49
N ASP A 73 15.20 3.15 2.85
CA ASP A 73 15.57 4.30 2.01
C ASP A 73 16.03 3.85 0.63
N GLY A 74 16.86 2.80 0.56
CA GLY A 74 17.37 2.24 -0.68
C GLY A 74 16.32 1.63 -1.61
N VAL A 75 15.10 1.38 -1.12
CA VAL A 75 13.97 0.82 -1.88
C VAL A 75 12.69 1.68 -1.75
N SER A 76 12.83 2.89 -1.22
CA SER A 76 11.73 3.80 -0.88
C SER A 76 10.88 4.13 -2.10
N THR A 77 11.52 4.37 -3.25
CA THR A 77 10.85 4.66 -4.51
C THR A 77 9.92 3.54 -4.95
N ILE A 78 10.36 2.29 -4.83
CA ILE A 78 9.58 1.09 -5.16
C ILE A 78 8.38 0.97 -4.24
N ILE A 79 8.60 1.15 -2.92
CA ILE A 79 7.53 1.10 -1.92
C ILE A 79 6.48 2.16 -2.26
N LEU A 80 6.89 3.43 -2.37
CA LEU A 80 6.01 4.57 -2.61
C LEU A 80 5.22 4.44 -3.91
N SER A 81 5.84 3.93 -4.99
CA SER A 81 5.16 3.72 -6.26
C SER A 81 4.11 2.61 -6.17
N GLU A 82 4.44 1.49 -5.53
CA GLU A 82 3.56 0.32 -5.47
C GLU A 82 2.32 0.59 -4.59
N ILE A 83 2.51 1.37 -3.52
CA ILE A 83 1.43 1.74 -2.62
C ILE A 83 0.84 3.11 -2.92
N ASN A 84 1.31 3.83 -3.95
CA ASN A 84 0.86 5.19 -4.31
C ASN A 84 0.72 6.12 -3.08
N VAL A 85 1.83 6.34 -2.39
CA VAL A 85 1.97 7.25 -1.25
C VAL A 85 3.04 8.29 -1.59
N LYS A 86 2.93 9.52 -1.08
CA LYS A 86 3.89 10.59 -1.42
C LYS A 86 5.23 10.44 -0.71
N GLU A 87 5.22 10.08 0.58
CA GLU A 87 6.44 10.04 1.38
C GLU A 87 6.44 8.94 2.45
N ILE A 88 7.65 8.52 2.84
CA ILE A 88 7.87 7.64 4.00
C ILE A 88 8.32 8.52 5.16
N GLU A 89 7.55 8.52 6.24
CA GLU A 89 7.94 9.14 7.51
C GLU A 89 8.51 8.07 8.44
N PHE A 90 9.72 8.30 8.92
CA PHE A 90 10.34 7.38 9.86
C PHE A 90 10.13 7.83 11.31
N LEU A 91 9.64 6.92 12.14
CA LEU A 91 9.44 7.18 13.56
C LEU A 91 10.63 6.64 14.36
N GLY A 92 11.24 7.51 15.17
CA GLY A 92 12.32 7.12 16.09
C GLY A 92 11.83 6.22 17.23
N LYS A 93 12.76 5.60 17.96
CA LYS A 93 12.46 4.70 19.09
C LYS A 93 11.66 5.34 20.22
N ASP A 94 11.83 6.65 20.40
CA ASP A 94 11.20 7.43 21.48
C ASP A 94 9.91 8.14 21.01
N SER A 95 9.42 7.79 19.82
CA SER A 95 8.17 8.29 19.29
C SER A 95 7.00 7.56 19.97
N ASP A 96 6.37 8.23 20.95
CA ASP A 96 5.14 7.75 21.62
C ASP A 96 3.95 7.50 20.66
N VAL A 97 4.09 7.97 19.42
CA VAL A 97 3.08 7.97 18.36
C VAL A 97 2.66 6.54 17.99
N LEU A 98 3.50 5.53 18.23
CA LEU A 98 3.24 4.14 17.82
C LEU A 98 3.52 3.13 18.94
N THR A 99 3.05 3.45 20.14
CA THR A 99 3.12 2.56 21.31
C THR A 99 2.23 1.33 21.13
N LYS A 100 2.80 0.13 21.23
CA LYS A 100 2.04 -1.13 21.20
C LYS A 100 1.23 -1.27 22.50
N GLN A 101 -0.03 -1.67 22.36
CA GLN A 101 -0.90 -2.10 23.44
C GLN A 101 -1.11 -3.60 23.32
N ILE A 102 -1.19 -4.28 24.46
CA ILE A 102 -1.49 -5.71 24.51
C ILE A 102 -2.74 -5.91 25.34
N LYS A 103 -3.65 -6.76 24.86
CA LYS A 103 -4.88 -7.14 25.55
C LYS A 103 -4.94 -8.65 25.68
N PRO A 104 -5.44 -9.20 26.79
CA PRO A 104 -5.62 -10.65 26.92
C PRO A 104 -6.73 -11.14 25.99
N ASN A 105 -6.49 -12.25 25.28
CA ASN A 105 -7.51 -12.92 24.48
C ASN A 105 -8.36 -13.81 25.38
N PHE A 106 -9.48 -13.29 25.85
CA PHE A 106 -10.38 -14.00 26.76
C PHE A 106 -10.92 -15.33 26.18
N LYS A 107 -10.97 -15.49 24.86
CA LYS A 107 -11.49 -16.71 24.22
C LYS A 107 -10.54 -17.90 24.39
N THR A 108 -9.23 -17.68 24.35
CA THR A 108 -8.24 -18.75 24.47
C THR A 108 -7.76 -18.91 25.92
N LEU A 109 -7.62 -17.80 26.66
CA LEU A 109 -7.19 -17.82 28.06
C LEU A 109 -8.26 -18.34 29.02
N GLY A 110 -9.54 -18.09 28.76
CA GLY A 110 -10.64 -18.51 29.64
C GLY A 110 -10.69 -20.03 29.90
N PRO A 111 -10.66 -20.88 28.86
CA PRO A 111 -10.62 -22.34 29.02
C PRO A 111 -9.34 -22.87 29.67
N LYS A 112 -8.18 -22.24 29.40
CA LYS A 112 -6.87 -22.70 29.90
C LYS A 112 -6.63 -22.33 31.37
N PHE A 113 -6.99 -21.11 31.75
CA PHE A 113 -6.53 -20.49 33.00
C PHE A 113 -7.67 -19.83 33.79
N GLY A 114 -8.90 -20.35 33.71
CA GLY A 114 -10.11 -19.69 34.23
C GLY A 114 -10.02 -19.16 35.68
N LYS A 115 -9.28 -19.83 36.58
CA LYS A 115 -9.05 -19.34 37.96
C LYS A 115 -8.03 -18.21 38.05
N ASP A 116 -7.02 -18.23 37.19
CA ASP A 116 -5.90 -17.29 37.17
C ASP A 116 -6.10 -16.14 36.18
N MET A 117 -7.24 -16.09 35.49
CA MET A 117 -7.54 -15.11 34.44
C MET A 117 -7.44 -13.65 34.91
N LYS A 118 -7.82 -13.38 36.16
CA LYS A 118 -7.67 -12.04 36.76
C LYS A 118 -6.21 -11.64 36.87
N LEU A 119 -5.36 -12.55 37.36
CA LEU A 119 -3.93 -12.33 37.51
C LEU A 119 -3.27 -12.14 36.14
N ILE A 120 -3.59 -13.00 35.16
CA ILE A 120 -3.07 -12.87 33.79
C ILE A 120 -3.48 -11.54 33.18
N SER A 121 -4.74 -11.13 33.33
CA SER A 121 -5.23 -9.87 32.76
C SER A 121 -4.53 -8.65 33.39
N GLU A 122 -4.31 -8.65 34.70
CA GLU A 122 -3.59 -7.56 35.38
C GLU A 122 -2.14 -7.45 34.89
N VAL A 123 -1.43 -8.57 34.80
CA VAL A 123 -0.04 -8.59 34.33
C VAL A 123 0.03 -8.17 32.87
N VAL A 124 -0.80 -8.74 31.99
CA VAL A 124 -0.82 -8.40 30.54
C VAL A 124 -1.12 -6.92 30.35
N ASN A 125 -2.07 -6.34 31.10
CA ASN A 125 -2.38 -4.91 31.01
C ASN A 125 -1.24 -3.99 31.50
N GLN A 126 -0.28 -4.51 32.28
CA GLN A 126 0.90 -3.79 32.77
C GLN A 126 2.18 -4.07 31.96
N PHE A 127 2.10 -4.84 30.88
CA PHE A 127 3.27 -5.13 30.05
C PHE A 127 3.91 -3.86 29.50
N SER A 128 5.24 -3.79 29.62
CA SER A 128 6.03 -2.75 28.98
C SER A 128 6.20 -3.04 27.49
N ALA A 129 6.64 -2.04 26.72
CA ALA A 129 6.97 -2.22 25.31
C ALA A 129 8.04 -3.30 25.07
N ASP A 130 8.93 -3.54 26.04
CA ASP A 130 9.95 -4.58 25.94
C ASP A 130 9.40 -5.98 26.24
N ASP A 131 8.37 -6.09 27.10
CA ASP A 131 7.70 -7.36 27.37
C ASP A 131 6.86 -7.81 26.16
N ILE A 132 6.20 -6.85 25.49
CA ILE A 132 5.51 -7.09 24.21
C ILE A 132 6.50 -7.59 23.14
N LYS A 133 7.71 -7.01 23.06
CA LYS A 133 8.75 -7.50 22.13
C LYS A 133 9.23 -8.91 22.47
N LYS A 134 9.38 -9.24 23.76
CA LYS A 134 9.80 -10.59 24.18
C LYS A 134 8.78 -11.64 23.76
N ILE A 135 7.49 -11.42 24.04
CA ILE A 135 6.45 -12.38 23.67
C ILE A 135 6.33 -12.53 22.14
N GLU A 136 6.52 -11.46 21.35
CA GLU A 136 6.55 -11.52 19.89
C GLU A 136 7.75 -12.31 19.35
N LYS A 137 8.91 -12.19 20.01
CA LYS A 137 10.15 -12.83 19.57
C LYS A 137 10.22 -14.30 19.95
N ASP A 138 9.86 -14.61 21.20
CA ASP A 138 10.03 -15.94 21.78
C ASP A 138 8.75 -16.80 21.62
N GLY A 139 7.64 -16.18 21.23
CA GLY A 139 6.35 -16.83 20.96
C GLY A 139 5.54 -17.17 22.22
N ASN A 140 6.16 -17.06 23.40
CA ASN A 140 5.54 -17.25 24.69
C ASN A 140 6.14 -16.29 25.74
N TYR A 141 5.47 -16.14 26.88
CA TYR A 141 5.93 -15.33 28.00
C TYR A 141 5.58 -16.01 29.33
N LEU A 142 6.57 -16.15 30.20
CA LEU A 142 6.41 -16.73 31.53
C LEU A 142 5.95 -15.63 32.51
N ILE A 143 4.71 -15.72 33.00
CA ILE A 143 4.17 -14.78 33.99
C ILE A 143 4.65 -15.14 35.40
N ASN A 144 4.63 -16.44 35.74
CA ASN A 144 5.12 -17.00 36.99
C ASN A 144 5.57 -18.46 36.78
N GLU A 145 6.05 -19.14 37.82
CA GLU A 145 6.58 -20.53 37.74
C GLU A 145 5.58 -21.56 37.20
N SER A 146 4.28 -21.25 37.10
CA SER A 146 3.23 -22.18 36.67
C SER A 146 2.41 -21.70 35.45
N ILE A 147 2.51 -20.44 35.05
CA ILE A 147 1.68 -19.83 34.01
C ILE A 147 2.57 -19.28 32.89
N THR A 148 2.47 -19.94 31.74
CA THR A 148 3.05 -19.48 30.47
C THR A 148 1.91 -19.10 29.53
N ILE A 149 1.99 -17.91 28.93
CA ILE A 149 1.04 -17.47 27.90
C ILE A 149 1.70 -17.53 26.53
N ASP A 150 0.96 -17.96 25.52
CA ASP A 150 1.42 -17.98 24.13
C ASP A 150 1.03 -16.71 23.39
N ILE A 151 1.66 -16.43 22.25
CA ILE A 151 1.28 -15.30 21.39
C ILE A 151 -0.18 -15.37 20.91
N SER A 152 -0.76 -16.57 20.82
CA SER A 152 -2.18 -16.76 20.49
C SER A 152 -3.14 -16.33 21.61
N ASP A 153 -2.61 -16.21 22.83
CA ASP A 153 -3.37 -15.90 24.03
C ASP A 153 -3.47 -14.39 24.30
N VAL A 154 -2.87 -13.57 23.44
CA VAL A 154 -2.85 -12.11 23.53
C VAL A 154 -3.19 -11.47 22.19
N GLU A 155 -3.85 -10.32 22.25
CA GLU A 155 -4.09 -9.46 21.10
C GLU A 155 -3.19 -8.23 21.24
N ILE A 156 -2.18 -8.11 20.39
CA ILE A 156 -1.29 -6.94 20.34
C ILE A 156 -1.84 -5.98 19.28
N THR A 157 -2.25 -4.80 19.72
CA THR A 157 -2.68 -3.69 18.87
C THR A 157 -1.68 -2.54 18.98
N SER A 158 -1.70 -1.59 18.06
CA SER A 158 -0.96 -0.34 18.24
C SER A 158 -1.93 0.74 18.70
N LYS A 159 -1.48 1.67 19.54
CA LYS A 159 -2.28 2.82 19.96
C LYS A 159 -2.67 3.64 18.73
N ASP A 160 -3.94 4.00 18.63
CA ASP A 160 -4.47 4.72 17.47
C ASP A 160 -3.87 6.12 17.39
N ILE A 161 -3.33 6.45 16.22
CA ILE A 161 -3.02 7.82 15.82
C ILE A 161 -4.27 8.33 15.10
N PRO A 162 -4.85 9.48 15.49
CA PRO A 162 -6.00 10.04 14.79
C PRO A 162 -5.73 10.14 13.28
N GLY A 163 -6.61 9.56 12.46
CA GLY A 163 -6.48 9.59 11.00
C GLY A 163 -5.45 8.60 10.43
N CYS A 164 -4.87 7.71 11.22
CA CYS A 164 -3.99 6.64 10.71
C CYS A 164 -4.50 5.25 11.09
N ILE A 165 -4.13 4.28 10.27
CA ILE A 165 -4.38 2.85 10.50
C ILE A 165 -3.05 2.10 10.60
N VAL A 166 -2.98 1.13 11.49
CA VAL A 166 -1.72 0.43 11.83
C VAL A 166 -1.82 -1.07 11.60
N ALA A 167 -0.78 -1.65 11.02
CA ALA A 167 -0.61 -3.10 10.89
C ALA A 167 0.78 -3.51 11.38
N THR A 168 0.86 -4.68 12.01
CA THR A 168 2.13 -5.29 12.44
C THR A 168 2.19 -6.72 11.93
N ASN A 169 3.35 -7.14 11.43
CA ASN A 169 3.61 -8.52 11.06
C ASN A 169 5.11 -8.85 11.26
N ASN A 170 5.41 -9.95 11.94
CA ASN A 170 6.77 -10.44 12.19
C ASN A 170 7.75 -9.36 12.69
N GLY A 171 7.29 -8.51 13.62
CA GLY A 171 8.10 -7.42 14.18
C GLY A 171 8.24 -6.17 13.32
N LEU A 172 7.71 -6.16 12.09
CA LEU A 172 7.59 -4.97 11.26
C LEU A 172 6.22 -4.32 11.47
N THR A 173 6.22 -3.04 11.84
CA THR A 173 5.00 -2.24 11.99
C THR A 173 4.96 -1.16 10.92
N VAL A 174 3.78 -0.91 10.39
CA VAL A 174 3.52 0.11 9.37
C VAL A 174 2.23 0.82 9.75
N ALA A 175 2.23 2.16 9.70
CA ALA A 175 1.03 2.96 9.79
C ALA A 175 0.81 3.75 8.50
N LEU A 176 -0.45 3.90 8.11
CA LEU A 176 -0.84 4.62 6.89
C LEU A 176 -1.75 5.77 7.27
N ASP A 177 -1.40 6.98 6.84
CA ASP A 177 -2.25 8.16 6.99
C ASP A 177 -3.38 8.10 5.95
N ILE A 178 -4.61 8.08 6.45
CA ILE A 178 -5.83 8.00 5.63
C ILE A 178 -6.53 9.35 5.48
N THR A 179 -5.93 10.42 6.00
CA THR A 179 -6.43 11.78 5.84
C THR A 179 -6.29 12.23 4.39
N LEU A 180 -7.40 12.61 3.76
CA LEU A 180 -7.42 13.07 2.37
C LEU A 180 -7.54 14.59 2.32
N SER A 181 -6.49 15.23 1.80
CA SER A 181 -6.59 16.62 1.34
C SER A 181 -7.41 16.71 0.05
N ASP A 182 -7.87 17.92 -0.28
CA ASP A 182 -8.60 18.16 -1.53
C ASP A 182 -7.74 17.84 -2.75
N GLU A 183 -6.46 18.20 -2.72
CA GLU A 183 -5.47 17.88 -3.76
C GLU A 183 -5.33 16.36 -3.99
N LEU A 184 -5.21 15.58 -2.91
CA LEU A 184 -5.11 14.12 -3.01
C LEU A 184 -6.39 13.51 -3.56
N ARG A 185 -7.56 14.04 -3.19
CA ARG A 185 -8.86 13.59 -3.71
C ARG A 185 -8.97 13.86 -5.21
N GLU A 186 -8.59 15.06 -5.65
CA GLU A 186 -8.59 15.45 -7.05
C GLU A 186 -7.60 14.63 -7.88
N GLU A 187 -6.39 14.37 -7.37
CA GLU A 187 -5.41 13.49 -8.03
C GLU A 187 -5.93 12.04 -8.13
N GLY A 188 -6.64 11.56 -7.09
CA GLY A 188 -7.31 10.26 -7.11
C GLY A 188 -8.38 10.17 -8.20
N LEU A 189 -9.21 11.20 -8.33
CA LEU A 189 -10.21 11.32 -9.40
C LEU A 189 -9.56 11.36 -10.79
N ALA A 190 -8.47 12.12 -10.95
CA ALA A 190 -7.71 12.19 -12.19
C ALA A 190 -7.14 10.82 -12.59
N ARG A 191 -6.60 10.03 -11.64
CA ARG A 191 -6.09 8.68 -11.90
C ARG A 191 -7.20 7.70 -12.30
N GLU A 192 -8.36 7.77 -11.67
CA GLU A 192 -9.50 6.97 -12.09
C GLU A 192 -9.96 7.36 -13.49
N PHE A 193 -10.02 8.65 -13.78
CA PHE A 193 -10.35 9.16 -15.11
C PHE A 193 -9.38 8.61 -16.16
N ILE A 194 -8.07 8.72 -15.95
CA ILE A 194 -7.04 8.13 -16.84
C ILE A 194 -7.30 6.63 -17.06
N ASN A 195 -7.57 5.88 -15.98
CA ASN A 195 -7.86 4.46 -16.09
C ASN A 195 -9.12 4.19 -16.94
N ARG A 196 -10.18 5.00 -16.81
CA ARG A 196 -11.37 4.88 -17.66
C ARG A 196 -11.06 5.19 -19.12
N ILE A 197 -10.30 6.25 -19.39
CA ILE A 197 -9.87 6.60 -20.75
C ILE A 197 -9.03 5.47 -21.37
N GLN A 198 -8.08 4.91 -20.62
CA GLN A 198 -7.24 3.84 -21.11
C GLN A 198 -8.01 2.55 -21.40
N ASN A 199 -9.02 2.23 -20.60
CA ASN A 199 -9.90 1.11 -20.90
C ASN A 199 -10.74 1.38 -22.16
N LEU A 200 -11.31 2.58 -22.31
CA LEU A 200 -12.04 2.96 -23.53
C LEU A 200 -11.15 2.91 -24.79
N ARG A 201 -9.87 3.29 -24.69
CA ARG A 201 -8.90 3.16 -25.79
C ARG A 201 -8.72 1.70 -26.20
N LYS A 202 -8.56 0.80 -25.23
CA LYS A 202 -8.44 -0.65 -25.48
C LYS A 202 -9.71 -1.23 -26.09
N ASP A 203 -10.88 -0.86 -25.57
CA ASP A 203 -12.17 -1.34 -26.04
C ASP A 203 -12.46 -0.91 -27.49
N ARG A 204 -11.95 0.26 -27.88
CA ARG A 204 -12.00 0.77 -29.26
C ARG A 204 -10.89 0.26 -30.17
N GLY A 205 -10.00 -0.60 -29.67
CA GLY A 205 -8.90 -1.19 -30.44
C GLY A 205 -7.80 -0.20 -30.81
N PHE A 206 -7.55 0.82 -30.00
CA PHE A 206 -6.48 1.79 -30.24
C PHE A 206 -5.13 1.20 -29.83
N GLU A 207 -4.09 1.55 -30.59
CA GLU A 207 -2.71 1.18 -30.28
C GLU A 207 -2.18 2.00 -29.10
N VAL A 208 -1.17 1.47 -28.41
CA VAL A 208 -0.55 2.13 -27.25
C VAL A 208 0.07 3.48 -27.63
N THR A 209 0.49 3.65 -28.89
CA THR A 209 1.12 4.87 -29.42
C THR A 209 0.12 5.88 -30.01
N ASP A 210 -1.16 5.53 -30.11
CA ASP A 210 -2.14 6.39 -30.77
C ASP A 210 -2.38 7.68 -29.98
N LYS A 211 -2.37 8.81 -30.68
CA LYS A 211 -2.73 10.11 -30.10
C LYS A 211 -4.24 10.31 -30.18
N VAL A 212 -4.83 10.88 -29.14
CA VAL A 212 -6.29 11.05 -29.05
C VAL A 212 -6.69 12.48 -28.71
N LYS A 213 -7.92 12.84 -29.05
CA LYS A 213 -8.62 14.00 -28.52
C LYS A 213 -9.72 13.50 -27.59
N ILE A 214 -9.86 14.14 -26.44
CA ILE A 214 -10.81 13.76 -25.40
C ILE A 214 -11.82 14.90 -25.23
N GLN A 215 -13.10 14.59 -25.32
CA GLN A 215 -14.19 15.50 -24.97
C GLN A 215 -14.93 14.95 -23.76
N VAL A 216 -15.07 15.76 -22.72
CA VAL A 216 -15.68 15.38 -21.44
C VAL A 216 -16.89 16.25 -21.18
N GLU A 217 -18.03 15.65 -20.83
CA GLU A 217 -19.21 16.41 -20.39
C GLU A 217 -18.91 17.11 -19.07
N LYS A 218 -19.19 18.41 -19.02
CA LYS A 218 -18.82 19.29 -17.91
C LYS A 218 -19.50 18.84 -16.61
N ASN A 219 -18.67 18.59 -15.60
CA ASN A 219 -19.09 18.29 -14.24
C ASN A 219 -18.14 19.04 -13.30
N ASP A 220 -18.64 19.91 -12.43
CA ASP A 220 -17.80 20.87 -11.69
C ASP A 220 -16.71 20.18 -10.83
N SER A 221 -17.08 19.11 -10.11
CA SER A 221 -16.15 18.34 -9.28
C SER A 221 -15.06 17.65 -10.11
N LEU A 222 -15.43 17.11 -11.28
CA LEU A 222 -14.47 16.48 -12.19
C LEU A 222 -13.61 17.51 -12.93
N THR A 223 -14.19 18.66 -13.25
CA THR A 223 -13.53 19.72 -14.04
C THR A 223 -12.35 20.30 -13.26
N ALA A 224 -12.52 20.55 -11.96
CA ALA A 224 -11.42 20.98 -11.09
C ALA A 224 -10.30 19.95 -11.05
N ALA A 225 -10.64 18.68 -10.79
CA ALA A 225 -9.68 17.58 -10.73
C ALA A 225 -8.89 17.39 -12.03
N ILE A 226 -9.57 17.44 -13.19
CA ILE A 226 -8.93 17.32 -14.50
C ILE A 226 -8.05 18.54 -14.79
N LYS A 227 -8.50 19.77 -14.47
CA LYS A 227 -7.71 20.98 -14.70
C LYS A 227 -6.43 20.99 -13.87
N ASN A 228 -6.52 20.64 -12.59
CA ASN A 228 -5.37 20.63 -11.69
C ASN A 228 -4.35 19.53 -12.05
N ASN A 229 -4.78 18.47 -12.73
CA ASN A 229 -3.95 17.34 -13.15
C ASN A 229 -3.81 17.24 -14.69
N PHE A 230 -4.02 18.33 -15.41
CA PHE A 230 -4.19 18.31 -16.87
C PHE A 230 -2.98 17.71 -17.62
N ALA A 231 -1.77 18.16 -17.26
CA ALA A 231 -0.54 17.67 -17.89
C ALA A 231 -0.36 16.16 -17.68
N TYR A 232 -0.55 15.70 -16.44
CA TYR A 232 -0.45 14.28 -16.09
C TYR A 232 -1.49 13.43 -16.85
N ILE A 233 -2.73 13.89 -16.96
CA ILE A 233 -3.77 13.20 -17.73
C ILE A 233 -3.39 13.11 -19.21
N CYS A 234 -2.91 14.20 -19.80
CA CYS A 234 -2.54 14.22 -21.22
C CYS A 234 -1.36 13.30 -21.53
N ASP A 235 -0.33 13.30 -20.66
CA ASP A 235 0.85 12.46 -20.80
C ASP A 235 0.48 10.97 -20.68
N GLU A 236 -0.29 10.61 -19.66
CA GLU A 236 -0.70 9.23 -19.42
C GLU A 236 -1.69 8.71 -20.47
N THR A 237 -2.50 9.59 -21.10
CA THR A 237 -3.51 9.19 -22.09
C THR A 237 -3.11 9.44 -23.54
N LEU A 238 -1.92 10.00 -23.79
CA LEU A 238 -1.48 10.51 -25.10
C LEU A 238 -2.51 11.44 -25.75
N ALA A 239 -3.18 12.26 -24.92
CA ALA A 239 -4.16 13.22 -25.39
C ALA A 239 -3.47 14.49 -25.91
N VAL A 240 -3.80 14.88 -27.14
CA VAL A 240 -3.32 16.13 -27.76
C VAL A 240 -4.22 17.30 -27.37
N GLN A 241 -5.49 16.99 -27.04
CA GLN A 241 -6.51 17.96 -26.71
C GLN A 241 -7.50 17.33 -25.73
N LEU A 242 -7.88 18.08 -24.70
CA LEU A 242 -8.90 17.72 -23.74
C LEU A 242 -9.82 18.93 -23.54
N ASP A 243 -11.06 18.80 -24.01
CA ASP A 243 -12.07 19.86 -23.95
C ASP A 243 -13.26 19.46 -23.07
N PHE A 244 -13.88 20.46 -22.45
CA PHE A 244 -15.11 20.29 -21.68
C PHE A 244 -16.30 20.77 -22.50
N GLU A 245 -17.29 19.90 -22.68
CA GLU A 245 -18.52 20.21 -23.41
C GLU A 245 -19.65 20.52 -22.42
N GLU A 246 -20.33 21.66 -22.61
CA GLU A 246 -21.48 22.06 -21.76
C GLU A 246 -22.77 21.32 -22.13
N HIS A 247 -22.83 20.74 -23.32
CA HIS A 247 -23.97 19.99 -23.83
C HIS A 247 -23.70 18.48 -23.79
N SER A 248 -24.76 17.68 -23.66
CA SER A 248 -24.60 16.23 -23.58
C SER A 248 -24.04 15.64 -24.87
N ILE A 249 -23.03 14.79 -24.72
CA ILE A 249 -22.29 14.22 -25.84
C ILE A 249 -23.10 13.06 -26.44
N MET A 250 -23.62 13.25 -27.66
CA MET A 250 -24.52 12.31 -28.36
C MET A 250 -23.89 10.94 -28.67
N ASN A 251 -22.56 10.85 -28.77
CA ASN A 251 -21.80 9.60 -29.03
C ASN A 251 -20.76 9.29 -27.93
N GLY A 252 -20.95 9.85 -26.74
CA GLY A 252 -20.06 9.64 -25.60
C GLY A 252 -20.27 8.26 -24.97
N SER A 253 -19.18 7.63 -24.53
CA SER A 253 -19.23 6.48 -23.63
C SER A 253 -19.42 7.00 -22.21
N GLU A 254 -20.41 6.48 -21.49
CA GLU A 254 -20.62 6.82 -20.08
C GLU A 254 -19.54 6.16 -19.23
N ILE A 255 -18.91 6.94 -18.36
CA ILE A 255 -17.92 6.45 -17.41
C ILE A 255 -18.36 6.77 -15.98
N GLU A 256 -18.26 5.77 -15.11
CA GLU A 256 -18.48 5.92 -13.67
C GLU A 256 -17.15 6.07 -12.94
N LEU A 257 -17.02 7.15 -12.18
CA LEU A 257 -15.88 7.49 -11.34
C LEU A 257 -16.21 7.23 -9.86
N ILE A 258 -15.38 7.77 -8.95
CA ILE A 258 -15.60 7.64 -7.51
C ILE A 258 -16.73 8.61 -7.07
N ASP A 259 -17.30 8.37 -5.88
CA ASP A 259 -18.31 9.24 -5.24
C ASP A 259 -19.59 9.45 -6.06
N ASN A 260 -20.00 8.43 -6.81
CA ASN A 260 -21.17 8.47 -7.71
C ASN A 260 -21.09 9.57 -8.79
N ILE A 261 -19.88 10.01 -9.12
CA ILE A 261 -19.64 10.91 -10.24
C ILE A 261 -19.68 10.08 -11.52
N SER A 262 -20.64 10.35 -12.41
CA SER A 262 -20.64 9.87 -13.78
C SER A 262 -20.49 11.04 -14.76
N THR A 263 -19.89 10.76 -15.90
CA THR A 263 -19.80 11.72 -17.03
C THR A 263 -19.75 10.95 -18.34
N LYS A 264 -20.17 11.58 -19.44
CA LYS A 264 -19.95 11.06 -20.78
C LYS A 264 -18.62 11.56 -21.33
N VAL A 265 -17.89 10.65 -21.96
CA VAL A 265 -16.62 10.95 -22.61
C VAL A 265 -16.60 10.43 -24.03
N LEU A 266 -16.14 11.26 -24.97
CA LEU A 266 -15.86 10.87 -26.33
C LEU A 266 -14.35 10.94 -26.60
N ILE A 267 -13.78 9.84 -27.06
CA ILE A 267 -12.37 9.75 -27.46
C ILE A 267 -12.29 9.63 -28.98
N ILE A 268 -11.61 10.56 -29.62
CA ILE A 268 -11.43 10.60 -31.07
C ILE A 268 -9.95 10.32 -31.36
N LYS A 269 -9.67 9.29 -32.16
CA LYS A 269 -8.31 9.03 -32.64
C LYS A 269 -7.92 10.15 -33.61
N ASN A 270 -6.76 10.76 -33.35
CA ASN A 270 -6.19 11.80 -34.21
C ASN A 270 -5.39 11.19 -35.36
#